data_AF-A0A3S1IML7-F1
#
_entry.id   AF-A0A3S1IML7-F1
#
_cell.length_a   1.000
_cell.length_b   1.000
_cell.length_c   1.000
_cell.angle_alpha   90.00
_cell.angle_beta   90.00
_cell.angle_gamma   90.00
#
_symmetry.space_group_name_H-M   'P 1'
#
loop_
_entity.id
_entity.type
_entity.pdbx_description
1 polymer ?
#
loop_
_entity_poly.entity_id
_entity_poly.type
_entity_poly.pdbx_seq_one_letter_code
_entity_poly.pdbx_strand_id
1 'polypeptide(L)' 'MFLALSYMATGAAGEAARATARLRAEFPGFSVERFIAGYPVTNRDALLAIRHGAELAKLP' A
#
# COMPACT_ATOMS: atom_id res chain seq x y z
N MET A 1 2.25 4.80 -0.30
CA MET A 1 1.31 3.65 -0.22
C MET A 1 0.25 3.71 -1.31
N PHE A 2 -0.76 4.60 -1.23
CA PHE A 2 -1.90 4.61 -2.17
C PHE A 2 -1.51 4.64 -3.64
N LEU A 3 -0.44 5.33 -4.01
CA LEU A 3 0.07 5.34 -5.39
C LEU A 3 0.55 3.95 -5.85
N ALA A 4 1.21 3.18 -4.99
CA ALA A 4 1.60 1.80 -5.30
C ALA A 4 0.36 0.90 -5.43
N LEU A 5 -0.64 1.10 -4.57
CA LEU A 5 -1.92 0.38 -4.63
C LEU A 5 -2.66 0.69 -5.94
N SER A 6 -2.71 1.96 -6.35
CA SER A 6 -3.38 2.37 -7.60
C SER A 6 -2.69 1.77 -8.82
N TYR A 7 -1.35 1.76 -8.85
CA TYR A 7 -0.63 1.13 -9.96
C TYR A 7 -0.86 -0.37 -10.02
N MET A 8 -0.96 -1.07 -8.89
CA MET A 8 -1.34 -2.49 -8.90
C MET A 8 -2.77 -2.69 -9.39
N ALA A 9 -3.72 -1.86 -8.96
CA ALA A 9 -5.11 -1.94 -9.37
C ALA A 9 -5.30 -1.68 -10.88
N THR A 10 -4.44 -0.87 -11.50
CA THR A 10 -4.48 -0.59 -12.95
C THR A 10 -3.58 -1.52 -13.78
N GLY A 11 -2.92 -2.51 -13.17
CA GLY A 11 -2.02 -3.44 -13.86
C GLY A 11 -0.64 -2.87 -14.22
N ALA A 12 -0.30 -1.66 -13.74
CA ALA A 12 0.99 -1.01 -13.95
C ALA A 12 2.06 -1.52 -12.96
N ALA A 13 2.33 -2.84 -12.99
CA ALA A 13 3.21 -3.51 -12.03
C ALA A 13 4.63 -2.90 -11.93
N GLY A 14 5.19 -2.41 -13.04
CA GLY A 14 6.49 -1.74 -13.05
C GLY A 14 6.49 -0.41 -12.27
N GLU A 15 5.42 0.37 -12.38
CA GLU A 15 5.25 1.61 -11.60
C GLU A 15 4.96 1.31 -10.13
N ALA A 16 4.18 0.27 -9.86
CA ALA A 16 3.96 -0.19 -8.49
C ALA A 16 5.27 -0.57 -7.81
N ALA A 17 6.16 -1.30 -8.50
CA ALA A 17 7.47 -1.66 -7.99
C ALA A 17 8.34 -0.43 -7.68
N ARG A 18 8.35 0.58 -8.57
CA ARG A 18 9.05 1.85 -8.34
C ARG A 18 8.50 2.60 -7.13
N ALA A 19 7.18 2.72 -7.03
CA ALA A 19 6.52 3.38 -5.92
C ALA A 19 6.79 2.65 -4.58
N THR A 20 6.75 1.31 -4.58
CA THR A 20 7.10 0.50 -3.41
C THR A 20 8.57 0.65 -3.02
N ALA A 21 9.49 0.63 -3.98
CA ALA A 21 10.92 0.82 -3.72
C ALA A 21 11.21 2.18 -3.09
N ARG A 22 10.60 3.24 -3.65
CA ARG A 22 10.71 4.60 -3.11
C ARG A 22 10.13 4.70 -1.70
N LEU A 23 8.97 4.10 -1.44
CA LEU A 23 8.35 4.08 -0.12
C LEU A 23 9.25 3.40 0.92
N ARG A 24 9.88 2.28 0.58
CA ARG A 24 10.82 1.57 1.47
C ARG A 24 12.09 2.37 1.72
N ALA A 25 12.59 3.09 0.71
CA ALA A 25 13.79 3.91 0.82
C ALA A 25 13.57 5.16 1.70
N GLU A 26 12.47 5.88 1.48
CA GLU A 26 12.15 7.10 2.23
C GLU A 26 11.59 6.80 3.62
N PHE A 27 10.90 5.67 3.79
CA PHE A 27 10.24 5.30 5.04
C PHE A 27 10.53 3.83 5.42
N PRO A 28 11.74 3.52 5.91
CA PRO A 28 12.15 2.13 6.20
C PRO A 28 11.27 1.44 7.26
N GLY A 29 10.66 2.20 8.16
CA GLY A 29 9.73 1.70 9.19
C GLY A 29 8.26 1.68 8.78
N PHE A 30 7.94 1.93 7.50
CA PHE A 30 6.57 1.92 7.02
C PHE A 30 5.94 0.53 7.21
N SER A 31 4.68 0.52 7.62
CA SER A 31 3.86 -0.69 7.71
C SER A 31 2.41 -0.33 7.42
N VAL A 32 1.76 -1.14 6.59
CA VAL A 32 0.34 -0.95 6.23
C VAL A 32 -0.55 -1.09 7.47
N GLU A 33 -0.27 -2.05 8.35
CA GLU A 33 -1.06 -2.22 9.58
C GLU A 33 -0.85 -1.08 10.57
N ARG A 34 0.37 -0.52 10.70
CA ARG A 34 0.59 0.68 11.51
C ARG A 34 -0.13 1.90 10.93
N PHE A 35 -0.18 2.03 9.61
CA PHE A 35 -0.95 3.08 8.94
C PHE A 35 -2.44 2.95 9.23
N ILE A 36 -3.01 1.74 9.11
CA ILE A 36 -4.42 1.44 9.42
C ILE A 36 -4.73 1.73 10.90
N ALA A 37 -3.85 1.34 11.82
CA ALA A 37 -4.05 1.58 13.25
C ALA A 37 -3.99 3.06 13.62
N GLY A 38 -3.12 3.85 12.96
CA GLY A 38 -2.97 5.29 13.20
C GLY A 38 -4.04 6.15 12.53
N TYR A 39 -4.69 5.63 11.49
CA TYR A 39 -5.77 6.31 10.78
C TYR A 39 -6.97 5.36 10.68
N PRO A 40 -7.89 5.37 11.67
CA PRO A 40 -8.96 4.38 11.74
C PRO A 40 -9.89 4.51 10.53
N VAL A 41 -9.61 3.70 9.51
CA VAL A 41 -10.50 3.52 8.37
C VAL A 41 -11.70 2.72 8.87
N THR A 42 -12.79 3.42 9.19
CA THR A 42 -14.02 2.80 9.71
C THR A 42 -14.82 2.05 8.64
N ASN A 43 -14.52 2.32 7.36
CA ASN A 43 -15.08 1.60 6.23
C ASN A 43 -14.38 0.25 6.05
N ARG A 44 -15.12 -0.84 6.31
CA ARG A 44 -14.63 -2.22 6.20
C ARG A 44 -14.13 -2.57 4.78
N ASP A 45 -14.83 -2.12 3.75
CA ASP A 45 -14.47 -2.45 2.37
C ASP A 45 -13.17 -1.75 1.96
N ALA A 46 -12.99 -0.51 2.43
CA ALA A 46 -11.73 0.22 2.24
C ALA A 46 -10.55 -0.47 2.95
N LEU A 47 -10.74 -0.99 4.16
CA LEU A 47 -9.72 -1.79 4.86
C LEU A 47 -9.30 -3.02 4.06
N LEU A 48 -10.28 -3.76 3.53
CA LEU A 48 -10.03 -4.95 2.72
C LEU A 48 -9.29 -4.59 1.43
N ALA A 49 -9.70 -3.53 0.74
CA ALA A 49 -9.05 -3.06 -0.48
C ALA A 49 -7.60 -2.62 -0.23
N ILE A 50 -7.33 -1.92 0.87
CA ILE A 50 -5.96 -1.49 1.25
C ILE A 50 -5.07 -2.71 1.53
N ARG A 51 -5.55 -3.66 2.33
CA ARG A 51 -4.79 -4.88 2.67
C ARG A 51 -4.51 -5.73 1.44
N HIS A 52 -5.52 -5.96 0.60
CA HIS A 52 -5.36 -6.74 -0.62
C HIS A 52 -4.41 -6.07 -1.60
N GLY A 53 -4.56 -4.76 -1.84
CA GLY A 53 -3.63 -4.03 -2.70
C GLY A 53 -2.20 -4.02 -2.14
N ALA A 54 -2.04 -3.96 -0.82
CA ALA A 54 -0.74 -4.00 -0.16
C ALA A 54 -0.04 -5.34 -0.35
N GLU A 55 -0.78 -6.45 -0.23
CA GLU A 55 -0.30 -7.80 -0.51
C GLU A 55 0.19 -7.89 -1.97
N LEU A 56 -0.62 -7.44 -2.92
CA LEU A 56 -0.27 -7.41 -4.35
C LEU A 56 0.98 -6.55 -4.63
N ALA A 57 1.09 -5.40 -3.97
CA ALA A 57 2.22 -4.48 -4.09
C ALA A 57 3.45 -4.90 -3.27
N LYS A 58 3.38 -6.03 -2.55
CA LYS A 58 4.41 -6.55 -1.63
C LYS A 58 4.85 -5.48 -0.61
N LEU A 59 3.89 -4.75 -0.05
CA LEU A 59 4.14 -3.80 1.02
C LEU A 59 4.25 -4.51 2.38
N PRO A 60 5.13 -4.03 3.29
CA PRO A 60 5.25 -4.54 4.66
C PRO A 60 4.13 -4.07 5.59
#